data_AF-A0A7S3IIZ3-F1
#
_entry.id   AF-A0A7S3IIZ3-F1
#
_cell.length_a   1.000
_cell.length_b   1.000
_cell.length_c   1.000
_cell.angle_alpha   90.00
_cell.angle_beta   90.00
_cell.angle_gamma   90.00
#
_symmetry.space_group_name_H-M   'P 1'
#
loop_
_entity.id
_entity.type
_entity.pdbx_description
1 polymer ?
#
loop_
_entity_poly.entity_id
_entity_poly.type
_entity_poly.pdbx_seq_one_letter_code
_entity_poly.pdbx_strand_id
1 'polypeptide(L)'
;MLSRFGRVAPKVYKRSIPMVAMQAASFSAGIPFKINVRKNPIQNNLDALNESLPPLKERYTKEQAQYEYQADIEESEEPLPASAQIPLAFYPNEIEKVENPSAKCSRYNIRHSVHKLAMVASMIKGKHLYDAQQILNNTHKKASHVFLKVVNSARNNAVQQGMQEERLFIKEIICGKAIMQKKIDIKGRSKMGIILVPKCHVKLVIEEKPLEEYYELLLKGECPASISTMMRTMLVQSEAQFETVQKMNFMLTSKGRQYRKLQFKRLCQFVEKEFRKVGHPVNKKIIERNILAKVSKEWATNSRHLQDRMVFGQRSDRQAIFNAGYTKK
;
A
#
# COMPACT_ATOMS: atom_id res chain seq x y z
N MET A 1 46.29 26.25 16.87
CA MET A 1 45.62 25.86 15.60
C MET A 1 44.37 25.05 15.95
N LEU A 2 43.28 25.27 15.20
CA LEU A 2 41.96 24.61 15.30
C LEU A 2 40.95 25.23 16.28
N SER A 3 40.46 26.42 15.93
CA SER A 3 39.08 26.82 16.16
C SER A 3 38.45 27.15 14.80
N ARG A 4 37.14 26.89 14.64
CA ARG A 4 36.26 27.06 13.46
C ARG A 4 35.83 25.75 12.78
N PHE A 5 34.88 25.06 13.41
CA PHE A 5 33.84 24.34 12.66
C PHE A 5 32.53 25.10 12.85
N GLY A 6 32.29 26.06 11.96
CA GLY A 6 31.01 26.75 11.83
C GLY A 6 29.95 25.78 11.33
N ARG A 7 28.78 25.80 11.96
CA ARG A 7 27.59 25.08 11.49
C ARG A 7 27.11 25.74 10.20
N VAL A 8 27.28 25.07 9.07
CA VAL A 8 26.70 25.49 7.79
C VAL A 8 25.24 25.08 7.76
N ALA A 9 24.33 26.05 7.77
CA ALA A 9 22.91 25.83 7.54
C ALA A 9 22.68 25.40 6.08
N PRO A 10 21.80 24.42 5.79
CA PRO A 10 21.49 24.05 4.41
C PRO A 10 20.70 25.16 3.70
N LYS A 11 21.24 25.68 2.60
CA LYS A 11 20.56 26.59 1.67
C LYS A 11 19.31 25.89 1.10
N VAL A 12 18.13 26.41 1.44
CA VAL A 12 16.85 26.04 0.82
C VAL A 12 16.81 26.69 -0.57
N TYR A 13 17.01 25.90 -1.62
CA TYR A 13 16.76 26.34 -3.00
C TYR A 13 15.25 26.38 -3.24
N LYS A 14 14.65 27.58 -3.20
CA LYS A 14 13.34 27.83 -3.80
C LYS A 14 13.48 27.71 -5.31
N ARG A 15 12.91 26.68 -5.91
CA ARG A 15 12.76 26.59 -7.37
C ARG A 15 11.65 27.56 -7.79
N SER A 16 12.03 28.69 -8.38
CA SER A 16 11.13 29.53 -9.17
C SER A 16 10.80 28.80 -10.47
N ILE A 17 9.51 28.63 -10.74
CA ILE A 17 9.01 28.16 -12.03
C ILE A 17 9.10 29.36 -12.99
N PRO A 18 9.75 29.26 -14.16
CA PRO A 18 9.72 30.35 -15.12
C PRO A 18 8.35 30.40 -15.80
N MET A 19 7.73 31.59 -15.76
CA MET A 19 6.58 31.93 -16.60
C MET A 19 7.01 31.92 -18.06
N VAL A 20 6.43 31.03 -18.86
CA VAL A 20 6.56 31.06 -20.32
C VAL A 20 5.58 32.09 -20.84
N ALA A 21 6.10 33.21 -21.32
CA ALA A 21 5.37 34.17 -22.12
C ALA A 21 5.06 33.53 -23.49
N MET A 22 3.78 33.33 -23.78
CA MET A 22 3.29 33.04 -25.12
C MET A 22 3.28 34.36 -25.92
N GLN A 23 4.23 34.51 -26.82
CA GLN A 23 4.16 35.52 -27.89
C GLN A 23 3.40 34.93 -29.07
N ALA A 24 2.41 35.68 -29.52
CA ALA A 24 1.69 35.48 -30.76
C ALA A 24 2.62 35.61 -31.96
N ALA A 25 2.55 34.66 -32.88
CA ALA A 25 2.97 34.85 -34.26
C ALA A 25 1.94 34.17 -35.17
N SER A 26 1.17 35.01 -35.83
CA SER A 26 0.33 34.75 -36.99
C SER A 26 1.10 34.04 -38.10
N PHE A 27 0.50 33.05 -38.76
CA PHE A 27 0.48 32.99 -40.23
C PHE A 27 -0.64 32.07 -40.71
N SER A 28 -1.55 32.70 -41.45
CA SER A 28 -2.63 32.11 -42.24
C SER A 28 -2.10 31.42 -43.49
N ALA A 29 -2.66 30.25 -43.85
CA ALA A 29 -3.02 29.88 -45.24
C ALA A 29 -3.62 28.47 -45.30
N GLY A 30 -4.75 28.31 -46.00
CA GLY A 30 -5.13 27.03 -46.63
C GLY A 30 -6.43 26.37 -46.15
N ILE A 31 -7.56 26.79 -46.73
CA ILE A 31 -8.87 26.09 -46.77
C ILE A 31 -8.86 25.12 -48.00
N PRO A 32 -9.78 24.13 -48.23
CA PRO A 32 -10.81 23.44 -47.42
C PRO A 32 -10.73 21.88 -47.49
N PHE A 33 -11.34 21.18 -46.53
CA PHE A 33 -12.03 19.92 -46.86
C PHE A 33 -13.42 19.90 -46.21
N LYS A 34 -14.44 19.85 -47.06
CA LYS A 34 -15.86 19.84 -46.71
C LYS A 34 -16.21 18.53 -46.00
N ILE A 35 -16.72 18.61 -44.78
CA ILE A 35 -17.54 17.55 -44.18
C ILE A 35 -18.93 18.14 -43.96
N ASN A 36 -19.90 17.60 -44.70
CA ASN A 36 -21.32 17.90 -44.55
C ASN A 36 -21.80 17.40 -43.19
N VAL A 37 -22.07 18.31 -42.26
CA VAL A 37 -22.89 18.04 -41.07
C VAL A 37 -24.20 18.78 -41.25
N ARG A 38 -25.30 18.02 -41.26
CA ARG A 38 -26.67 18.53 -41.34
C ARG A 38 -26.92 19.51 -40.18
N LYS A 39 -27.54 20.65 -40.49
CA LYS A 39 -27.96 21.65 -39.49
C LYS A 39 -29.10 21.08 -38.64
N ASN A 40 -28.99 21.17 -37.32
CA ASN A 40 -30.10 20.95 -36.39
C ASN A 40 -31.06 22.17 -36.44
N PRO A 41 -32.39 21.99 -36.42
CA PRO A 41 -33.36 23.05 -36.65
C PRO A 41 -33.80 23.74 -35.34
N ILE A 42 -32.86 24.31 -34.56
CA ILE A 42 -33.20 24.95 -33.26
C ILE A 42 -32.85 26.45 -33.21
N GLN A 43 -32.26 27.04 -34.26
CA GLN A 43 -31.83 28.45 -34.20
C GLN A 43 -32.87 29.50 -34.65
N ASN A 44 -34.09 29.13 -35.05
CA ASN A 44 -35.02 30.08 -35.65
C ASN A 44 -36.01 30.76 -34.68
N ASN A 45 -35.90 30.56 -33.36
CA ASN A 45 -36.86 31.11 -32.39
C ASN A 45 -36.33 32.27 -31.53
N LEU A 46 -35.10 32.74 -31.76
CA LEU A 46 -34.49 33.81 -30.93
C LEU A 46 -34.54 35.21 -31.56
N ASP A 47 -34.86 35.33 -32.84
CA ASP A 47 -34.86 36.63 -33.54
C ASP A 47 -36.27 37.24 -33.70
N ALA A 48 -37.34 36.51 -33.33
CA ALA A 48 -38.73 36.96 -33.51
C ALA A 48 -39.35 37.66 -32.28
N LEU A 49 -38.60 37.83 -31.19
CA LEU A 49 -39.08 38.45 -29.94
C LEU A 49 -38.45 39.82 -29.63
N ASN A 50 -37.74 40.43 -30.57
CA ASN A 50 -37.11 41.74 -30.40
C ASN A 50 -37.78 42.87 -31.20
N GLU A 51 -38.96 42.65 -31.78
CA GLU A 51 -39.66 43.63 -32.63
C GLU A 51 -40.90 44.31 -32.01
N SER A 52 -41.10 44.20 -30.70
CA SER A 52 -42.11 45.02 -30.02
C SER A 52 -41.50 45.71 -28.82
N LEU A 53 -41.10 46.98 -28.97
CA LEU A 53 -41.56 48.12 -28.15
C LEU A 53 -40.74 49.41 -28.45
N PRO A 54 -41.35 50.61 -28.35
CA PRO A 54 -40.80 51.92 -28.77
C PRO A 54 -39.85 52.60 -27.74
N PRO A 55 -39.13 53.70 -28.11
CA PRO A 55 -37.98 54.20 -27.36
C PRO A 55 -38.22 55.40 -26.40
N LEU A 56 -37.40 55.40 -25.33
CA LEU A 56 -36.73 56.50 -24.59
C LEU A 56 -37.51 57.71 -24.01
N LYS A 57 -37.45 57.84 -22.67
CA LYS A 57 -37.16 59.03 -21.80
C LYS A 57 -37.60 58.67 -20.36
N GLU A 58 -36.88 58.87 -19.25
CA GLU A 58 -35.97 59.94 -18.82
C GLU A 58 -35.19 59.48 -17.57
N ARG A 59 -33.91 59.89 -17.48
CA ARG A 59 -33.11 60.12 -16.26
C ARG A 59 -33.23 59.12 -15.11
N TYR A 60 -32.43 58.06 -15.16
CA TYR A 60 -32.01 57.36 -13.95
C TYR A 60 -30.79 58.06 -13.36
N THR A 61 -30.90 58.46 -12.10
CA THR A 61 -29.85 59.15 -11.35
C THR A 61 -28.75 58.16 -10.93
N LYS A 62 -27.51 58.63 -10.73
CA LYS A 62 -26.38 57.78 -10.26
C LYS A 62 -26.68 57.06 -8.93
N GLU A 63 -27.63 57.58 -8.15
CA GLU A 63 -28.11 56.99 -6.90
C GLU A 63 -29.00 55.77 -7.17
N GLN A 64 -29.88 55.81 -8.17
CA GLN A 64 -30.69 54.65 -8.57
C GLN A 64 -29.82 53.53 -9.18
N ALA A 65 -28.78 53.88 -9.95
CA ALA A 65 -27.82 52.90 -10.47
C ALA A 65 -26.93 52.27 -9.38
N GLN A 66 -26.69 52.97 -8.26
CA GLN A 66 -25.98 52.40 -7.10
C GLN A 66 -26.87 51.44 -6.31
N TYR A 67 -28.16 51.76 -6.16
CA TYR A 67 -29.14 50.83 -5.57
C TYR A 67 -29.40 49.60 -6.47
N GLU A 68 -29.44 49.75 -7.78
CA GLU A 68 -29.54 48.63 -8.74
C GLU A 68 -28.25 47.79 -8.76
N TYR A 69 -27.06 48.40 -8.68
CA TYR A 69 -25.78 47.66 -8.59
C TYR A 69 -25.63 46.85 -7.29
N GLN A 70 -26.21 47.33 -6.18
CA GLN A 70 -26.25 46.59 -4.91
C GLN A 70 -27.34 45.51 -4.88
N ALA A 71 -28.44 45.70 -5.61
CA ALA A 71 -29.47 44.66 -5.78
C ALA A 71 -28.99 43.53 -6.71
N ASP A 72 -28.24 43.84 -7.78
CA ASP A 72 -27.70 42.84 -8.72
C ASP A 72 -26.60 41.95 -8.12
N ILE A 73 -25.86 42.44 -7.11
CA ILE A 73 -24.91 41.61 -6.34
C ILE A 73 -25.65 40.67 -5.38
N GLU A 74 -26.84 41.02 -4.90
CA GLU A 74 -27.68 40.16 -4.06
C GLU A 74 -28.55 39.16 -4.86
N GLU A 75 -28.81 39.41 -6.15
CA GLU A 75 -29.60 38.51 -7.02
C GLU A 75 -28.78 37.65 -8.01
N SER A 76 -27.46 37.86 -8.12
CA SER A 76 -26.59 37.06 -9.02
C SER A 76 -25.85 35.89 -8.35
N GLU A 77 -26.07 35.64 -7.06
CA GLU A 77 -25.88 34.31 -6.47
C GLU A 77 -27.21 33.56 -6.48
N GLU A 78 -27.69 33.17 -7.67
CA GLU A 78 -28.51 31.97 -7.71
C GLU A 78 -27.63 30.84 -7.13
N PRO A 79 -27.95 30.27 -5.95
CA PRO A 79 -27.26 29.06 -5.55
C PRO A 79 -27.51 28.07 -6.67
N LEU A 80 -26.43 27.42 -7.14
CA LEU A 80 -26.55 26.22 -7.97
C LEU A 80 -27.75 25.43 -7.46
N PRO A 81 -28.70 24.99 -8.32
CA PRO A 81 -29.89 24.30 -7.86
C PRO A 81 -29.44 23.23 -6.87
N ALA A 82 -30.15 23.01 -5.76
CA ALA A 82 -29.66 22.11 -4.70
C ALA A 82 -29.26 20.70 -5.20
N SER A 83 -29.70 20.33 -6.42
CA SER A 83 -29.34 19.14 -7.18
C SER A 83 -28.01 19.19 -7.96
N ALA A 84 -27.43 20.36 -8.20
CA ALA A 84 -26.17 20.60 -8.92
C ALA A 84 -25.09 21.16 -8.01
N GLN A 85 -25.01 20.70 -6.76
CA GLN A 85 -23.76 20.75 -6.04
C GLN A 85 -22.72 20.03 -6.90
N ILE A 86 -21.70 20.76 -7.37
CA ILE A 86 -20.44 20.16 -7.80
C ILE A 86 -20.11 19.14 -6.70
N PRO A 87 -19.97 17.83 -6.98
CA PRO A 87 -19.69 16.89 -5.92
C PRO A 87 -18.39 17.37 -5.27
N LEU A 88 -18.48 17.90 -4.04
CA LEU A 88 -17.34 18.18 -3.20
C LEU A 88 -16.48 16.93 -3.33
N ALA A 89 -15.26 17.07 -3.85
CA ALA A 89 -14.37 15.94 -4.01
C ALA A 89 -14.38 15.20 -2.67
N PHE A 90 -14.99 14.01 -2.65
CA PHE A 90 -15.18 13.26 -1.42
C PHE A 90 -13.78 12.83 -0.96
N TYR A 91 -13.18 13.65 -0.12
CA TYR A 91 -12.04 13.27 0.67
C TYR A 91 -12.65 12.57 1.88
N PRO A 92 -12.63 11.23 1.96
CA PRO A 92 -13.02 10.58 3.20
C PRO A 92 -12.12 11.14 4.30
N ASN A 93 -12.72 11.85 5.26
CA ASN A 93 -12.02 12.42 6.41
C ASN A 93 -11.28 11.34 7.21
N GLU A 94 -11.76 10.09 7.12
CA GLU A 94 -11.17 8.91 7.70
C GLU A 94 -10.92 7.87 6.60
N ILE A 95 -9.64 7.63 6.28
CA ILE A 95 -9.26 6.42 5.53
C ILE A 95 -9.40 5.26 6.53
N GLU A 96 -10.53 4.57 6.52
CA GLU A 96 -10.69 3.31 7.26
C GLU A 96 -9.61 2.33 6.79
N LYS A 97 -8.62 2.10 7.66
CA LYS A 97 -7.61 1.08 7.40
C LYS A 97 -8.26 -0.26 7.67
N VAL A 98 -8.45 -1.06 6.63
CA VAL A 98 -8.86 -2.47 6.79
C VAL A 98 -7.85 -3.15 7.69
N GLU A 99 -8.25 -3.50 8.91
CA GLU A 99 -7.39 -4.19 9.86
C GLU A 99 -7.32 -5.67 9.51
N ASN A 100 -6.14 -6.12 9.09
CA ASN A 100 -5.87 -7.54 8.87
C ASN A 100 -5.85 -8.32 10.21
N PRO A 101 -6.23 -9.61 10.19
CA PRO A 101 -6.12 -10.46 11.37
C PRO A 101 -4.69 -10.44 11.91
N SER A 102 -4.55 -10.18 13.22
CA SER A 102 -3.25 -9.96 13.84
C SER A 102 -3.14 -10.61 15.22
N ALA A 103 -1.97 -11.16 15.50
CA ALA A 103 -1.59 -11.67 16.81
C ALA A 103 -0.61 -10.71 17.48
N LYS A 104 -0.82 -10.49 18.79
CA LYS A 104 0.04 -9.66 19.63
C LYS A 104 0.82 -10.54 20.60
N CYS A 105 2.07 -10.18 20.84
CA CYS A 105 2.90 -10.78 21.88
C CYS A 105 3.66 -9.68 22.60
N SER A 106 3.80 -9.80 23.92
CA SER A 106 4.53 -8.84 24.73
C SER A 106 5.44 -9.52 25.73
N ARG A 107 6.59 -8.91 25.99
CA ARG A 107 7.53 -9.36 27.01
C ARG A 107 7.99 -8.17 27.84
N TYR A 108 7.74 -8.27 29.14
CA TYR A 108 8.05 -7.23 30.10
C TYR A 108 9.37 -7.50 30.84
N ASN A 109 9.87 -6.48 31.54
CA ASN A 109 11.04 -6.54 32.44
C ASN A 109 12.31 -7.16 31.84
N ILE A 110 12.59 -6.88 30.57
CA ILE A 110 13.82 -7.35 29.92
C ILE A 110 14.99 -6.49 30.44
N ARG A 111 16.03 -7.14 30.97
CA ARG A 111 17.27 -6.47 31.42
C ARG A 111 18.17 -6.11 30.23
N HIS A 112 17.71 -5.16 29.42
CA HIS A 112 18.40 -4.62 28.26
C HIS A 112 18.11 -3.13 28.07
N SER A 113 18.95 -2.44 27.29
CA SER A 113 18.67 -1.10 26.80
C SER A 113 17.79 -1.14 25.56
N VAL A 114 16.83 -0.21 25.50
CA VAL A 114 15.90 -0.05 24.36
C VAL A 114 16.65 0.13 23.05
N HIS A 115 17.73 0.94 23.03
CA HIS A 115 18.48 1.21 21.81
C HIS A 115 19.12 -0.06 21.21
N LYS A 116 19.65 -0.93 22.08
CA LYS A 116 20.26 -2.21 21.66
C LYS A 116 19.21 -3.19 21.12
N LEU A 117 17.99 -3.17 21.65
CA LEU A 117 16.88 -3.97 21.12
C LEU A 117 16.34 -3.38 19.82
N ALA A 118 16.17 -2.06 19.73
CA ALA A 118 15.64 -1.38 18.57
C ALA A 118 16.46 -1.65 17.30
N MET A 119 17.79 -1.75 17.44
CA MET A 119 18.68 -2.13 16.33
C MET A 119 18.31 -3.49 15.73
N VAL A 120 18.05 -4.50 16.57
CA VAL A 120 17.65 -5.83 16.09
C VAL A 120 16.19 -5.84 15.62
N ALA A 121 15.29 -5.12 16.30
CA ALA A 121 13.89 -4.98 15.88
C ALA A 121 13.77 -4.42 14.46
N SER A 122 14.56 -3.40 14.12
CA SER A 122 14.56 -2.77 12.79
C SER A 122 14.95 -3.74 11.67
N MET A 123 15.76 -4.76 11.97
CA MET A 123 16.24 -5.73 10.98
C MET A 123 15.16 -6.75 10.60
N ILE A 124 14.29 -7.12 11.55
CA ILE A 124 13.24 -8.12 11.34
C ILE A 124 11.86 -7.54 11.04
N LYS A 125 11.66 -6.23 11.25
CA LYS A 125 10.41 -5.54 10.94
C LYS A 125 10.09 -5.67 9.44
N GLY A 126 8.85 -6.01 9.11
CA GLY A 126 8.37 -6.19 7.73
C GLY A 126 8.86 -7.46 7.04
N LYS A 127 9.55 -8.36 7.75
CA LYS A 127 9.96 -9.67 7.22
C LYS A 127 8.89 -10.72 7.45
N HIS A 128 8.93 -11.77 6.64
CA HIS A 128 8.17 -13.00 6.90
C HIS A 128 8.60 -13.61 8.22
N LEU A 129 7.68 -14.29 8.91
CA LEU A 129 7.91 -14.93 10.20
C LEU A 129 9.16 -15.83 10.22
N TYR A 130 9.30 -16.75 9.25
CA TYR A 130 10.41 -17.70 9.21
C TYR A 130 11.71 -17.03 8.78
N ASP A 131 11.66 -16.07 7.85
CA ASP A 131 12.82 -15.24 7.49
C ASP A 131 13.36 -14.52 8.73
N ALA A 132 12.46 -13.95 9.54
CA ALA A 132 12.84 -13.28 10.79
C ALA A 132 13.48 -14.25 11.79
N GLN A 133 12.95 -15.47 11.96
CA GLN A 133 13.56 -16.49 12.82
C GLN A 133 14.97 -16.87 12.35
N GLN A 134 15.17 -17.07 11.04
CA GLN A 134 16.48 -17.38 10.46
C GLN A 134 17.47 -16.24 10.67
N ILE A 135 17.06 -15.00 10.41
CA ILE A 135 17.87 -13.81 10.67
C ILE A 135 18.25 -13.73 12.16
N LEU A 136 17.31 -13.98 13.08
CA LEU A 136 17.58 -13.94 14.52
C LEU A 136 18.55 -15.04 14.98
N ASN A 137 18.45 -16.24 14.42
CA ASN A 137 19.36 -17.34 14.75
C ASN A 137 20.79 -17.04 14.31
N ASN A 138 20.97 -16.38 13.17
CA ASN A 138 22.30 -16.08 12.61
C ASN A 138 22.90 -14.77 13.13
N THR A 139 22.16 -14.00 13.93
CA THR A 139 22.65 -12.71 14.43
C THR A 139 23.25 -12.85 15.82
N HIS A 140 24.58 -12.65 15.89
CA HIS A 140 25.36 -12.78 17.13
C HIS A 140 25.18 -11.58 18.07
N LYS A 141 23.95 -11.32 18.51
CA LYS A 141 23.61 -10.29 19.51
C LYS A 141 22.71 -10.90 20.57
N LYS A 142 22.95 -10.57 21.85
CA LYS A 142 22.10 -11.03 22.97
C LYS A 142 20.63 -10.66 22.81
N ALA A 143 20.37 -9.50 22.17
CA ALA A 143 19.02 -9.06 21.80
C ALA A 143 18.28 -10.06 20.90
N SER A 144 18.99 -10.74 20.00
CA SER A 144 18.40 -11.70 19.07
C SER A 144 17.77 -12.88 19.80
N HIS A 145 18.40 -13.41 20.84
CA HIS A 145 17.81 -14.48 21.66
C HIS A 145 16.53 -14.04 22.39
N VAL A 146 16.44 -12.76 22.78
CA VAL A 146 15.22 -12.20 23.39
C VAL A 146 14.10 -12.16 22.36
N PHE A 147 14.38 -11.65 21.16
CA PHE A 147 13.41 -11.58 20.07
C PHE A 147 12.99 -12.95 19.56
N LEU A 148 13.90 -13.92 19.47
CA LEU A 148 13.56 -15.28 19.05
C LEU A 148 12.48 -15.89 19.94
N LYS A 149 12.59 -15.70 21.26
CA LYS A 149 11.56 -16.15 22.22
C LYS A 149 10.22 -15.44 22.00
N VAL A 150 10.24 -14.13 21.74
CA VAL A 150 9.03 -13.33 21.49
C VAL A 150 8.36 -13.73 20.17
N VAL A 151 9.14 -13.89 19.09
CA VAL A 151 8.65 -14.30 17.77
C VAL A 151 8.05 -15.70 17.82
N ASN A 152 8.70 -16.65 18.52
CA ASN A 152 8.18 -18.01 18.66
C ASN A 152 6.87 -18.03 19.47
N SER A 153 6.77 -17.24 20.53
CA SER A 153 5.50 -17.09 21.28
C SER A 153 4.42 -16.45 20.42
N ALA A 154 4.75 -15.42 19.65
CA ALA A 154 3.80 -14.75 18.76
C ALA A 154 3.29 -15.68 17.65
N ARG A 155 4.17 -16.52 17.07
CA ARG A 155 3.78 -17.59 16.14
C ARG A 155 2.77 -18.53 16.79
N ASN A 156 3.06 -19.03 17.98
CA ASN A 156 2.17 -19.99 18.65
C ASN A 156 0.80 -19.37 18.93
N ASN A 157 0.75 -18.11 19.37
CA ASN A 157 -0.50 -17.38 19.54
C ASN A 157 -1.27 -17.23 18.23
N ALA A 158 -0.57 -16.96 17.13
CA ALA A 158 -1.18 -16.81 15.81
C ALA A 158 -1.82 -18.11 15.31
N VAL A 159 -1.10 -19.23 15.45
CA VAL A 159 -1.59 -20.57 15.10
C VAL A 159 -2.80 -20.94 15.95
N GLN A 160 -2.79 -20.63 17.24
CA GLN A 160 -3.92 -20.85 18.13
C GLN A 160 -5.16 -20.04 17.71
N GLN A 161 -4.98 -18.86 17.14
CA GLN A 161 -6.05 -18.02 16.58
C GLN A 161 -6.51 -18.48 15.18
N GLY A 162 -5.90 -19.53 14.61
CA GLY A 162 -6.26 -20.07 13.30
C GLY A 162 -5.60 -19.37 12.10
N MET A 163 -4.59 -18.52 12.33
CA MET A 163 -3.85 -17.87 11.24
C MET A 163 -2.82 -18.82 10.60
N GLN A 164 -2.58 -18.66 9.28
CA GLN A 164 -1.65 -19.53 8.53
C GLN A 164 -0.21 -19.02 8.61
N GLU A 165 0.72 -19.87 9.05
CA GLU A 165 2.14 -19.49 9.25
C GLU A 165 2.83 -18.97 7.97
N GLU A 166 2.45 -19.52 6.82
CA GLU A 166 3.00 -19.13 5.51
C GLU A 166 2.69 -17.68 5.14
N ARG A 167 1.61 -17.11 5.68
CA ARG A 167 1.16 -15.74 5.38
C ARG A 167 1.43 -14.76 6.52
N LEU A 168 2.12 -15.17 7.58
CA LEU A 168 2.42 -14.32 8.73
C LEU A 168 3.63 -13.42 8.47
N PHE A 169 3.42 -12.12 8.63
CA PHE A 169 4.45 -11.08 8.54
C PHE A 169 4.54 -10.28 9.83
N ILE A 170 5.76 -9.88 10.19
CA ILE A 170 5.98 -8.98 11.31
C ILE A 170 5.58 -7.57 10.89
N LYS A 171 4.39 -7.13 11.29
CA LYS A 171 3.88 -5.78 11.01
C LYS A 171 4.71 -4.73 11.76
N GLU A 172 4.72 -4.86 13.07
CA GLU A 172 5.26 -3.83 13.96
C GLU A 172 5.96 -4.43 15.16
N ILE A 173 7.03 -3.76 15.58
CA ILE A 173 7.76 -4.06 16.81
C ILE A 173 7.98 -2.76 17.54
N ILE A 174 7.57 -2.73 18.80
CA ILE A 174 7.67 -1.59 19.68
C ILE A 174 8.59 -1.98 20.84
N CYS A 175 9.67 -1.23 21.01
CA CYS A 175 10.59 -1.36 22.14
C CYS A 175 10.40 -0.17 23.07
N GLY A 176 9.84 -0.41 24.26
CA GLY A 176 9.60 0.61 25.28
C GLY A 176 10.62 0.56 26.41
N LYS A 177 10.84 1.72 27.07
CA LYS A 177 11.57 1.77 28.34
C LYS A 177 10.69 1.20 29.45
N ALA A 178 11.31 0.49 30.39
CA ALA A 178 10.68 0.08 31.64
C ALA A 178 11.25 0.91 32.80
N ILE A 179 10.86 0.57 34.03
CA ILE A 179 11.40 1.18 35.24
C ILE A 179 12.92 0.92 35.32
N MET A 180 13.70 1.99 35.22
CA MET A 180 15.16 1.95 35.31
C MET A 180 15.60 2.21 36.74
N GLN A 181 16.57 1.43 37.22
CA GLN A 181 17.13 1.64 38.56
C GLN A 181 18.29 2.62 38.49
N LYS A 182 18.28 3.63 39.35
CA LYS A 182 19.39 4.57 39.51
C LYS A 182 20.45 3.95 40.41
N LYS A 183 21.72 4.05 40.02
CA LYS A 183 22.89 3.70 40.82
C LYS A 183 23.82 4.91 40.88
N ILE A 184 24.45 5.11 42.03
CA ILE A 184 25.47 6.15 42.20
C ILE A 184 26.74 5.74 41.45
N ASP A 185 27.36 6.68 40.75
CA ASP A 185 28.63 6.54 40.04
C ASP A 185 29.65 7.52 40.64
N ILE A 186 30.51 7.02 41.53
CA ILE A 186 31.47 7.84 42.26
C ILE A 186 32.66 8.14 41.34
N LYS A 187 33.02 9.42 41.21
CA LYS A 187 34.13 9.90 40.37
C LYS A 187 35.17 10.64 41.20
N GLY A 188 36.36 10.84 40.63
CA GLY A 188 37.42 11.59 41.28
C GLY A 188 37.04 13.06 41.55
N ARG A 189 37.71 13.66 42.54
CA ARG A 189 37.51 15.06 42.99
C ARG A 189 36.07 15.33 43.48
N SER A 190 35.53 14.42 44.29
CA SER A 190 34.18 14.51 44.90
C SER A 190 33.04 14.71 43.89
N LYS A 191 33.24 14.29 42.64
CA LYS A 191 32.19 14.33 41.60
C LYS A 191 31.34 13.06 41.68
N MET A 192 30.05 13.19 41.41
CA MET A 192 29.12 12.06 41.40
C MET A 192 28.26 12.09 40.14
N GLY A 193 28.12 10.93 39.49
CA GLY A 193 27.17 10.67 38.42
C GLY A 193 26.07 9.71 38.86
N ILE A 194 25.11 9.47 37.96
CA ILE A 194 24.06 8.46 38.14
C ILE A 194 24.09 7.51 36.94
N ILE A 195 24.32 6.23 37.21
CA ILE A 195 24.15 5.16 36.22
C ILE A 195 22.71 4.67 36.25
N LEU A 196 22.04 4.71 35.10
CA LEU A 196 20.72 4.11 34.93
C LEU A 196 20.89 2.66 34.45
N VAL A 197 20.49 1.69 35.27
CA VAL A 197 20.42 0.29 34.87
C VAL A 197 19.17 0.11 34.02
N PRO A 198 19.32 -0.14 32.70
CA PRO A 198 18.18 -0.12 31.80
C PRO A 198 17.37 -1.41 31.92
N LYS A 199 16.05 -1.24 31.97
CA LYS A 199 15.06 -2.29 31.73
C LYS A 199 14.15 -1.83 30.59
N CYS A 200 13.56 -2.79 29.87
CA CYS A 200 12.72 -2.51 28.72
C CYS A 200 11.56 -3.51 28.58
N HIS A 201 10.65 -3.16 27.69
CA HIS A 201 9.49 -3.94 27.29
C HIS A 201 9.50 -4.06 25.76
N VAL A 202 9.10 -5.21 25.25
CA VAL A 202 8.94 -5.44 23.82
C VAL A 202 7.49 -5.83 23.56
N LYS A 203 6.85 -5.16 22.60
CA LYS A 203 5.56 -5.55 22.03
C LYS A 203 5.77 -5.85 20.55
N LEU A 204 5.23 -6.96 20.09
CA LEU A 204 5.36 -7.42 18.72
C LEU A 204 3.96 -7.74 18.19
N VAL A 205 3.67 -7.26 16.99
CA VAL A 205 2.42 -7.50 16.29
C VAL A 205 2.76 -8.21 14.97
N ILE A 206 2.18 -9.39 14.80
CA ILE A 206 2.24 -10.16 13.56
C ILE A 206 0.88 -10.02 12.90
N GLU A 207 0.87 -9.77 11.60
CA GLU A 207 -0.35 -9.76 10.80
C GLU A 207 -0.29 -10.90 9.78
N GLU A 208 -1.45 -11.51 9.53
CA GLU A 208 -1.64 -12.38 8.40
C GLU A 208 -2.07 -11.54 7.20
N LYS A 209 -1.32 -11.65 6.10
CA LYS A 209 -1.74 -11.02 4.84
C LYS A 209 -2.95 -11.76 4.26
N PRO A 210 -3.97 -11.04 3.78
CA PRO A 210 -5.07 -11.67 3.07
C PRO A 210 -4.53 -12.36 1.82
N LEU A 211 -5.24 -13.41 1.39
CA LEU A 211 -4.75 -14.31 0.35
C LEU A 211 -4.48 -13.59 -0.99
N GLU A 212 -5.32 -12.60 -1.33
CA GLU A 212 -5.16 -11.77 -2.52
C GLU A 212 -3.87 -10.94 -2.47
N GLU A 213 -3.63 -10.20 -1.38
CA GLU A 213 -2.41 -9.39 -1.19
C GLU A 213 -1.14 -10.26 -1.15
N TYR A 214 -1.24 -11.44 -0.54
CA TYR A 214 -0.16 -12.42 -0.53
C TYR A 214 0.22 -12.87 -1.95
N TYR A 215 -0.78 -13.19 -2.79
CA TYR A 215 -0.51 -13.58 -4.18
C TYR A 215 -0.03 -12.41 -5.03
N GLU A 216 -0.50 -11.18 -4.81
CA GLU A 216 0.04 -10.01 -5.48
C GLU A 216 1.55 -9.87 -5.23
N LEU A 217 1.99 -10.05 -3.98
CA LEU A 217 3.40 -10.03 -3.59
C LEU A 217 4.21 -11.13 -4.30
N LEU A 218 3.65 -12.34 -4.39
CA LEU A 218 4.27 -13.45 -5.12
C LEU A 218 4.37 -13.19 -6.63
N LEU A 219 3.31 -12.68 -7.25
CA LEU A 219 3.24 -12.39 -8.68
C LEU A 219 4.15 -11.23 -9.10
N LYS A 220 4.32 -10.23 -8.21
CA LYS A 220 5.34 -9.19 -8.32
C LYS A 220 6.76 -9.74 -8.20
N GLY A 221 6.96 -11.01 -7.83
CA GLY A 221 8.27 -11.63 -7.66
C GLY A 221 8.96 -11.22 -6.36
N GLU A 222 8.21 -10.81 -5.35
CA GLU A 222 8.69 -10.42 -4.03
C GLU A 222 8.51 -11.54 -2.99
N CYS A 223 8.53 -12.80 -3.45
CA CYS A 223 8.40 -13.97 -2.58
C CYS A 223 9.49 -14.01 -1.49
N PRO A 224 9.13 -14.21 -0.21
CA PRO A 224 10.08 -14.37 0.88
C PRO A 224 10.98 -15.61 0.69
N ALA A 225 12.18 -15.55 1.26
CA ALA A 225 13.20 -16.56 0.99
C ALA A 225 12.83 -17.92 1.62
N SER A 226 12.35 -17.90 2.85
CA SER A 226 11.86 -19.08 3.60
C SER A 226 10.74 -19.80 2.85
N ILE A 227 9.74 -19.11 2.34
CA ILE A 227 8.67 -19.72 1.54
C ILE A 227 9.25 -20.42 0.30
N SER A 228 10.23 -19.81 -0.37
CA SER A 228 10.92 -20.48 -1.48
C SER A 228 11.67 -21.73 -1.05
N THR A 229 12.28 -21.74 0.15
CA THR A 229 12.96 -22.92 0.69
C THR A 229 11.97 -24.03 1.01
N MET A 230 10.84 -23.70 1.65
CA MET A 230 9.76 -24.64 1.98
C MET A 230 9.16 -25.26 0.72
N MET A 231 8.91 -24.44 -0.29
CA MET A 231 8.37 -24.92 -1.56
C MET A 231 9.34 -25.89 -2.26
N ARG A 232 10.65 -25.61 -2.22
CA ARG A 232 11.66 -26.53 -2.78
C ARG A 232 11.68 -27.85 -2.02
N THR A 233 11.65 -27.82 -0.68
CA THR A 233 11.61 -29.06 0.11
C THR A 233 10.33 -29.86 -0.14
N MET A 234 9.18 -29.19 -0.26
CA MET A 234 7.90 -29.84 -0.56
C MET A 234 7.92 -30.52 -1.94
N LEU A 235 8.44 -29.85 -2.97
CA LEU A 235 8.53 -30.42 -4.32
C LEU A 235 9.44 -31.65 -4.39
N VAL A 236 10.53 -31.66 -3.61
CA VAL A 236 11.43 -32.82 -3.50
C VAL A 236 10.73 -33.96 -2.76
N GLN A 237 10.03 -33.68 -1.66
CA GLN A 237 9.29 -34.68 -0.88
C GLN A 237 8.13 -35.30 -1.67
N SER A 238 7.47 -34.53 -2.53
CA SER A 238 6.35 -35.00 -3.35
C SER A 238 6.80 -35.61 -4.68
N GLU A 239 8.11 -35.74 -4.94
CA GLU A 239 8.68 -36.21 -6.21
C GLU A 239 8.04 -35.54 -7.44
N ALA A 240 8.01 -34.21 -7.40
CA ALA A 240 7.23 -33.42 -8.35
C ALA A 240 7.73 -33.56 -9.81
N GLN A 241 6.79 -33.68 -10.75
CA GLN A 241 7.09 -33.74 -12.18
C GLN A 241 7.71 -32.43 -12.69
N PHE A 242 8.52 -32.50 -13.75
CA PHE A 242 9.21 -31.35 -14.34
C PHE A 242 8.28 -30.16 -14.65
N GLU A 243 7.10 -30.42 -15.21
CA GLU A 243 6.13 -29.37 -15.58
C GLU A 243 5.66 -28.57 -14.36
N THR A 244 5.45 -29.23 -13.22
CA THR A 244 5.03 -28.56 -11.98
C THR A 244 6.12 -27.62 -11.45
N VAL A 245 7.38 -28.07 -11.49
CA VAL A 245 8.54 -27.26 -11.11
C VAL A 245 8.68 -26.06 -12.04
N GLN A 246 8.48 -26.25 -13.34
CA GLN A 246 8.52 -25.17 -14.33
C GLN A 246 7.44 -24.11 -14.06
N LYS A 247 6.20 -24.54 -13.78
CA LYS A 247 5.09 -23.64 -13.41
C LYS A 247 5.40 -22.82 -12.15
N MET A 248 6.07 -23.42 -11.16
CA MET A 248 6.40 -22.78 -9.88
C MET A 248 7.73 -22.02 -9.88
N ASN A 249 8.51 -22.07 -10.97
CA ASN A 249 9.87 -21.51 -11.04
C ASN A 249 9.95 -20.03 -10.64
N PHE A 250 8.89 -19.25 -10.91
CA PHE A 250 8.83 -17.84 -10.52
C PHE A 250 8.87 -17.60 -9.00
N MET A 251 8.65 -18.62 -8.16
CA MET A 251 8.79 -18.56 -6.70
C MET A 251 10.10 -19.19 -6.21
N LEU A 252 10.56 -20.24 -6.88
CA LEU A 252 11.62 -21.13 -6.38
C LEU A 252 13.00 -20.49 -6.36
N THR A 253 13.37 -19.74 -7.40
CA THR A 253 14.73 -19.20 -7.58
C THR A 253 14.72 -17.69 -7.73
N SER A 254 15.84 -17.04 -7.37
CA SER A 254 16.03 -15.60 -7.58
C SER A 254 15.94 -15.22 -9.06
N LYS A 255 16.53 -16.05 -9.94
CA LYS A 255 16.49 -15.88 -11.40
C LYS A 255 15.05 -16.02 -11.93
N GLY A 256 14.29 -17.00 -11.44
CA GLY A 256 12.87 -17.17 -11.77
C GLY A 256 12.02 -15.96 -11.35
N ARG A 257 12.21 -15.47 -10.13
CA ARG A 257 11.55 -14.23 -9.65
C ARG A 257 11.87 -13.02 -10.53
N GLN A 258 13.13 -12.89 -10.93
CA GLN A 258 13.57 -11.79 -11.80
C GLN A 258 12.96 -11.89 -13.20
N TYR A 259 12.90 -13.09 -13.78
CA TYR A 259 12.23 -13.30 -15.06
C TYR A 259 10.74 -12.98 -14.97
N ARG A 260 10.06 -13.35 -13.88
CA ARG A 260 8.65 -13.02 -13.68
C ARG A 260 8.41 -11.51 -13.61
N LYS A 261 9.25 -10.78 -12.88
CA LYS A 261 9.24 -9.30 -12.85
C LYS A 261 9.35 -8.71 -14.26
N LEU A 262 10.28 -9.22 -15.07
CA LEU A 262 10.49 -8.76 -16.44
C LEU A 262 9.32 -9.09 -17.36
N GLN A 263 8.81 -10.32 -17.30
CA GLN A 263 7.63 -10.78 -18.07
C GLN A 263 6.42 -9.91 -17.75
N PHE A 264 6.15 -9.68 -16.46
CA PHE A 264 5.03 -8.87 -16.02
C PHE A 264 5.18 -7.40 -16.46
N LYS A 265 6.40 -6.84 -16.38
CA LYS A 265 6.70 -5.51 -16.92
C LYS A 265 6.44 -5.40 -18.42
N ARG A 266 6.83 -6.43 -19.20
CA ARG A 266 6.62 -6.51 -20.66
C ARG A 266 5.15 -6.64 -21.00
N LEU A 267 4.40 -7.47 -20.27
CA LEU A 267 2.96 -7.64 -20.43
C LEU A 267 2.22 -6.32 -20.19
N CYS A 268 2.55 -5.59 -19.12
CA CYS A 268 1.95 -4.27 -18.87
C CYS A 268 2.27 -3.27 -20.00
N GLN A 269 3.50 -3.28 -20.54
CA GLN A 269 3.87 -2.44 -21.69
C GLN A 269 3.13 -2.83 -22.97
N PHE A 270 2.91 -4.12 -23.18
CA PHE A 270 2.14 -4.62 -24.31
C PHE A 270 0.69 -4.14 -24.24
N VAL A 271 0.04 -4.33 -23.09
CA VAL A 271 -1.34 -3.87 -22.86
C VAL A 271 -1.45 -2.35 -23.03
N GLU A 272 -0.50 -1.58 -22.49
CA GLU A 272 -0.45 -0.13 -22.67
C GLU A 272 -0.37 0.28 -24.15
N LYS A 273 0.45 -0.43 -24.95
CA LYS A 273 0.55 -0.19 -26.39
C LYS A 273 -0.76 -0.50 -27.12
N GLU A 274 -1.45 -1.58 -26.76
CA GLU A 274 -2.75 -1.91 -27.36
C GLU A 274 -3.80 -0.83 -27.06
N PHE A 275 -3.91 -0.37 -25.80
CA PHE A 275 -4.79 0.74 -25.44
C PHE A 275 -4.45 2.04 -26.19
N ARG A 276 -3.15 2.31 -26.38
CA ARG A 276 -2.69 3.47 -27.18
C ARG A 276 -3.07 3.36 -28.65
N LYS A 277 -3.02 2.17 -29.26
CA LYS A 277 -3.46 1.95 -30.65
C LYS A 277 -4.95 2.23 -30.84
N VAL A 278 -5.77 1.88 -29.84
CA VAL A 278 -7.22 2.17 -29.84
C VAL A 278 -7.50 3.67 -29.64
N GLY A 279 -6.52 4.44 -29.16
CA GLY A 279 -6.65 5.89 -28.90
C GLY A 279 -6.95 6.25 -27.44
N HIS A 280 -6.90 5.28 -26.52
CA HIS A 280 -7.13 5.50 -25.08
C HIS A 280 -5.83 5.32 -24.29
N PRO A 281 -5.02 6.36 -24.05
CA PRO A 281 -3.81 6.22 -23.27
C PRO A 281 -4.13 5.95 -21.78
N VAL A 282 -3.79 4.75 -21.29
CA VAL A 282 -3.99 4.36 -19.88
C VAL A 282 -2.66 4.38 -19.13
N ASN A 283 -2.68 4.86 -17.88
CA ASN A 283 -1.50 4.84 -17.03
C ASN A 283 -1.08 3.39 -16.68
N LYS A 284 0.20 3.09 -16.90
CA LYS A 284 0.79 1.78 -16.62
C LYS A 284 0.53 1.26 -15.20
N LYS A 285 0.52 2.13 -14.18
CA LYS A 285 0.25 1.72 -12.79
C LYS A 285 -1.16 1.14 -12.61
N ILE A 286 -2.14 1.67 -13.35
CA ILE A 286 -3.53 1.21 -13.31
C ILE A 286 -3.62 -0.18 -13.97
N ILE A 287 -2.96 -0.35 -15.12
CA ILE A 287 -2.86 -1.64 -15.81
C ILE A 287 -2.23 -2.68 -14.89
N GLU A 288 -1.11 -2.33 -14.25
CA GLU A 288 -0.39 -3.20 -13.33
C GLU A 288 -1.29 -3.68 -12.18
N ARG A 289 -1.95 -2.74 -11.50
CA ARG A 289 -2.88 -3.02 -10.40
C ARG A 289 -4.02 -3.93 -10.84
N ASN A 290 -4.65 -3.62 -11.98
CA ASN A 290 -5.83 -4.37 -12.44
C ASN A 290 -5.47 -5.81 -12.83
N ILE A 291 -4.32 -6.01 -13.50
CA ILE A 291 -3.86 -7.35 -13.88
C ILE A 291 -3.51 -8.16 -12.62
N LEU A 292 -2.81 -7.55 -11.66
CA LEU A 292 -2.50 -8.23 -10.40
C LEU A 292 -3.75 -8.58 -9.62
N ALA A 293 -4.68 -7.66 -9.45
CA ALA A 293 -5.94 -7.90 -8.74
C ALA A 293 -6.77 -9.02 -9.38
N LYS A 294 -6.80 -9.09 -10.73
CA LYS A 294 -7.49 -10.18 -11.44
C LYS A 294 -6.82 -11.52 -11.18
N VAL A 295 -5.51 -11.62 -11.41
CA VAL A 295 -4.78 -12.89 -11.29
C VAL A 295 -4.68 -13.34 -9.83
N SER A 296 -4.48 -12.42 -8.88
CA SER A 296 -4.43 -12.73 -7.45
C SER A 296 -5.76 -13.29 -6.95
N LYS A 297 -6.89 -12.75 -7.43
CA LYS A 297 -8.23 -13.25 -7.12
C LYS A 297 -8.45 -14.66 -7.67
N GLU A 298 -8.08 -14.91 -8.93
CA GLU A 298 -8.14 -16.26 -9.54
C GLU A 298 -7.27 -17.28 -8.77
N TRP A 299 -6.10 -16.86 -8.31
CA TRP A 299 -5.22 -17.71 -7.50
C TRP A 299 -5.77 -17.95 -6.10
N ALA A 300 -6.37 -16.93 -5.49
CA ALA A 300 -7.03 -17.02 -4.20
C ALA A 300 -8.22 -18.00 -4.24
N THR A 301 -9.05 -17.95 -5.28
CA THR A 301 -10.17 -18.90 -5.44
C THR A 301 -9.65 -20.32 -5.63
N ASN A 302 -8.65 -20.52 -6.50
CA ASN A 302 -8.06 -21.84 -6.73
C ASN A 302 -7.43 -22.42 -5.47
N SER A 303 -6.72 -21.59 -4.70
CA SER A 303 -6.11 -22.01 -3.44
C SER A 303 -7.15 -22.40 -2.39
N ARG A 304 -8.25 -21.64 -2.25
CA ARG A 304 -9.37 -22.01 -1.37
C ARG A 304 -9.96 -23.35 -1.77
N HIS A 305 -10.26 -23.54 -3.05
CA HIS A 305 -10.77 -24.83 -3.55
C HIS A 305 -9.81 -26.00 -3.29
N LEU A 306 -8.50 -25.79 -3.44
CA LEU A 306 -7.51 -26.81 -3.11
C LEU A 306 -7.46 -27.11 -1.61
N GLN A 307 -7.49 -26.08 -0.76
CA GLN A 307 -7.54 -26.25 0.69
C GLN A 307 -8.79 -27.03 1.12
N ASP A 308 -9.96 -26.68 0.58
CA ASP A 308 -11.22 -27.38 0.84
C ASP A 308 -11.11 -28.86 0.44
N ARG A 309 -10.62 -29.15 -0.77
CA ARG A 309 -10.42 -30.53 -1.24
C ARG A 309 -9.48 -31.32 -0.33
N MET A 310 -8.39 -30.71 0.14
CA MET A 310 -7.45 -31.35 1.06
C MET A 310 -8.12 -31.65 2.42
N VAL A 311 -8.87 -30.70 2.98
CA VAL A 311 -9.55 -30.90 4.27
C VAL A 311 -10.62 -31.99 4.15
N PHE A 312 -11.42 -31.98 3.08
CA PHE A 312 -12.43 -33.01 2.85
C PHE A 312 -11.81 -34.39 2.66
N GLY A 313 -10.73 -34.50 1.88
CA GLY A 313 -9.97 -35.74 1.72
C GLY A 313 -9.44 -36.28 3.04
N GLN A 314 -8.77 -35.45 3.84
CA GLN A 314 -8.25 -35.87 5.15
C GLN A 314 -9.37 -36.33 6.11
N ARG A 315 -10.54 -35.68 6.07
CA ARG A 315 -11.69 -36.08 6.87
C ARG A 315 -12.25 -37.42 6.41
N SER A 316 -12.40 -37.63 5.10
CA SER A 316 -12.88 -38.91 4.57
C SER A 316 -11.92 -40.04 4.89
N ASP A 317 -10.61 -39.81 4.78
CA ASP A 317 -9.58 -40.82 5.07
C ASP A 317 -9.62 -41.21 6.55
N ARG A 318 -9.73 -40.23 7.45
CA ARG A 318 -9.89 -40.48 8.89
C ARG A 318 -11.19 -41.22 9.20
N GLN A 319 -12.29 -40.86 8.54
CA GLN A 319 -13.57 -41.55 8.73
C GLN A 319 -13.51 -42.99 8.23
N ALA A 320 -12.84 -43.25 7.10
CA ALA A 320 -12.64 -44.59 6.58
C ALA A 320 -11.82 -45.45 7.56
N ILE A 321 -10.73 -44.90 8.12
CA ILE A 321 -9.94 -45.57 9.16
C ILE A 321 -10.78 -45.85 10.40
N PHE A 322 -11.57 -44.86 10.85
CA PHE A 322 -12.47 -45.02 12.00
C PHE A 322 -13.51 -46.12 11.75
N ASN A 323 -14.19 -46.08 10.61
CA ASN A 323 -15.19 -47.08 10.23
C ASN A 323 -14.57 -48.48 10.12
N ALA A 324 -13.40 -48.61 9.49
CA ALA A 324 -12.68 -49.88 9.37
C ALA A 324 -12.19 -50.43 10.72
N GLY A 325 -11.91 -49.55 11.69
CA GLY A 325 -11.62 -49.94 13.07
C GLY A 325 -12.88 -50.34 13.85
N TYR A 326 -14.01 -49.68 13.58
CA TYR A 326 -15.28 -49.95 14.23
C TYR A 326 -15.88 -51.29 13.79
N THR A 327 -15.85 -51.62 12.49
CA THR A 327 -16.41 -52.88 11.94
C THR A 327 -15.61 -54.13 12.33
N LYS A 328 -14.39 -53.98 12.85
CA LYS A 328 -13.55 -55.08 13.34
C LYS A 328 -13.87 -55.50 14.79
N LYS A 329 -14.64 -54.69 15.52
CA LYS A 329 -15.10 -55.00 16.89
C LYS A 329 -16.46 -55.66 16.85
#